data_AF-A0A7J2MHY6-F1
#
_entry.id   AF-A0A7J2MHY6-F1
#
_cell.length_a   1.000
_cell.length_b   1.000
_cell.length_c   1.000
_cell.angle_alpha   90.00
_cell.angle_beta   90.00
_cell.angle_gamma   90.00
#
_symmetry.space_group_name_H-M   'P 1'
#
loop_
_entity.id
_entity.type
_entity.pdbx_description
1 polymer ?
#
loop_
_entity_poly.entity_id
_entity_poly.type
_entity_poly.pdbx_seq_one_letter_code
_entity_poly.pdbx_strand_id
1 'polypeptide(L)'
;MDKTALVERDIQEGKDLVEALDGTEFKVDASLWFYSSDSDEWRLLIASPFVEENGPKKSYGFIRSVLTRPSPPSEISLKNISVLSPKHRLIKLLKTTIHTGLDIAGIRFTRNVINNTLIEDAYIYRIL
;
A
#
# COMPACT_ATOMS: atom_id res chain seq x y z
N MET A 1 -5.17 9.93 14.01
CA MET A 1 -4.97 8.86 15.01
C MET A 1 -4.23 7.77 14.28
N ASP A 2 -3.21 7.22 14.92
CA ASP A 2 -2.41 6.14 14.36
C ASP A 2 -3.25 4.86 14.35
N LYS A 3 -3.04 4.00 13.35
CA LYS A 3 -3.93 2.85 13.11
C LYS A 3 -3.36 1.59 13.75
N THR A 4 -3.87 1.19 14.91
CA THR A 4 -3.37 0.04 15.67
C THR A 4 -4.05 -1.29 15.30
N ALA A 5 -5.26 -1.24 14.73
CA ALA A 5 -5.97 -2.41 14.24
C ALA A 5 -6.40 -2.22 12.78
N LEU A 6 -6.25 -3.29 11.98
CA LEU A 6 -6.74 -3.35 10.61
C LEU A 6 -8.09 -4.07 10.59
N VAL A 7 -9.16 -3.34 10.28
CA VAL A 7 -10.52 -3.88 10.17
C VAL A 7 -10.94 -4.07 8.72
N GLU A 8 -12.03 -4.79 8.48
CA GLU A 8 -12.56 -5.06 7.12
C GLU A 8 -12.81 -3.77 6.32
N ARG A 9 -13.29 -2.71 6.97
CA ARG A 9 -13.45 -1.39 6.32
C ARG A 9 -12.13 -0.86 5.76
N ASP A 10 -11.04 -0.97 6.52
CA ASP A 10 -9.72 -0.51 6.05
C ASP A 10 -9.23 -1.31 4.86
N ILE A 11 -9.52 -2.61 4.87
CA ILE A 11 -9.20 -3.52 3.78
C ILE A 11 -9.98 -3.11 2.52
N GLN A 12 -11.28 -2.80 2.66
CA GLN A 12 -12.11 -2.36 1.55
C GLN A 12 -11.66 -0.99 1.02
N GLU A 13 -11.46 0.00 1.88
CA GLU A 13 -11.03 1.33 1.45
C GLU A 13 -9.64 1.33 0.80
N GLY A 14 -8.74 0.47 1.27
CA GLY A 14 -7.42 0.31 0.64
C GLY A 14 -7.54 -0.29 -0.76
N LYS A 15 -8.44 -1.25 -0.96
CA LYS A 15 -8.75 -1.80 -2.29
C LYS A 15 -9.33 -0.72 -3.21
N ASP A 16 -10.34 0.02 -2.73
CA ASP A 16 -10.99 1.08 -3.52
C ASP A 16 -10.00 2.16 -3.95
N LEU A 17 -9.03 2.51 -3.09
CA LEU A 17 -7.96 3.44 -3.44
C LEU A 17 -7.05 2.89 -4.54
N VAL A 18 -6.67 1.60 -4.48
CA VAL A 18 -5.84 0.97 -5.52
C VAL A 18 -6.59 0.96 -6.85
N GLU A 19 -7.87 0.58 -6.87
CA GLU A 19 -8.72 0.62 -8.07
C GLU A 19 -8.80 2.04 -8.66
N ALA A 20 -9.01 3.04 -7.80
CA ALA A 20 -9.06 4.43 -8.23
C ALA A 20 -7.74 4.94 -8.80
N LEU A 21 -6.59 4.47 -8.30
CA LEU A 21 -5.26 4.82 -8.80
C LEU A 21 -4.93 4.12 -10.13
N ASP A 22 -5.44 2.91 -10.36
CA ASP A 22 -5.21 2.16 -11.60
C ASP A 22 -5.81 2.82 -12.84
N GLY A 23 -6.90 3.57 -12.65
CA GLY A 23 -7.49 4.40 -13.70
C GLY A 23 -6.69 5.66 -14.04
N THR A 24 -5.46 5.80 -13.54
CA THR A 24 -4.66 7.03 -13.65
C THR A 24 -3.21 6.76 -14.05
N GLU A 25 -2.47 7.83 -14.35
CA GLU A 25 -1.03 7.78 -14.61
C GLU A 25 -0.18 7.33 -13.41
N PHE A 26 -0.77 7.23 -12.21
CA PHE A 26 -0.02 6.91 -11.00
C PHE A 26 0.58 5.50 -11.02
N LYS A 27 -0.03 4.52 -11.69
CA LYS A 27 0.41 3.11 -11.79
C LYS A 27 0.87 2.47 -10.47
N VAL A 28 0.06 1.57 -9.92
CA VAL A 28 0.40 0.87 -8.66
C VAL A 28 1.13 -0.45 -8.96
N ASP A 29 2.43 -0.49 -8.68
CA ASP A 29 3.28 -1.69 -8.85
C ASP A 29 3.22 -2.60 -7.61
N ALA A 30 3.03 -2.03 -6.42
CA ALA A 30 2.71 -2.80 -5.24
C ALA A 30 1.79 -2.02 -4.29
N SER A 31 0.87 -2.72 -3.64
CA SER A 31 0.04 -2.16 -2.57
C SER A 31 -0.28 -3.19 -1.51
N LEU A 32 -0.12 -2.81 -0.25
CA LEU A 32 -0.41 -3.63 0.91
C LEU A 32 -0.64 -2.78 2.16
N TRP A 33 -1.52 -3.25 3.04
CA TRP A 33 -1.41 -2.88 4.44
C TRP A 33 -0.26 -3.66 5.07
N PHE A 34 0.64 -2.96 5.74
CA PHE A 34 1.81 -3.52 6.42
C PHE A 34 1.76 -3.13 7.89
N TYR A 35 1.91 -4.11 8.77
CA TYR A 35 2.04 -3.86 10.21
C TYR A 35 3.51 -3.61 10.55
N SER A 36 3.79 -2.44 11.09
CA SER A 36 5.13 -2.01 11.51
C SER A 36 5.28 -2.23 13.00
N SER A 37 6.07 -3.24 13.39
CA SER A 37 6.32 -3.58 14.79
C SER A 37 7.02 -2.46 15.56
N ASP A 38 7.89 -1.70 14.87
CA ASP A 38 8.65 -0.60 15.48
C ASP A 38 7.73 0.52 16.00
N SER A 39 6.59 0.71 15.34
CA SER A 39 5.64 1.80 15.61
C SER A 39 4.27 1.31 16.08
N ASP A 40 4.07 0.00 16.18
CA ASP A 40 2.80 -0.65 16.54
C ASP A 40 1.60 -0.12 15.72
N GLU A 41 1.82 0.10 14.42
CA GLU A 41 0.81 0.68 13.54
C GLU A 41 0.75 0.01 12.16
N TRP A 42 -0.44 0.05 11.58
CA TRP A 42 -0.73 -0.32 10.20
C TRP A 42 -0.49 0.86 9.27
N ARG A 43 0.26 0.59 8.20
CA ARG A 43 0.53 1.54 7.12
C ARG A 43 0.13 0.95 5.78
N LEU A 44 -0.64 1.71 5.00
CA LEU A 44 -0.93 1.38 3.61
C LEU A 44 0.27 1.79 2.77
N LEU A 45 1.06 0.81 2.36
CA LEU A 45 2.19 1.01 1.46
C LEU A 45 1.68 1.01 0.02
N ILE A 46 2.07 2.01 -0.75
CA ILE A 46 1.77 2.11 -2.18
C ILE A 46 3.08 2.38 -2.90
N ALA A 47 3.54 1.41 -3.69
CA ALA A 47 4.75 1.51 -4.49
C ALA A 47 4.39 1.85 -5.94
N SER A 48 5.01 2.90 -6.47
CA SER A 48 4.74 3.38 -7.82
C SER A 48 5.99 4.00 -8.46
N PRO A 49 6.25 3.73 -9.76
CA PRO A 49 7.33 4.39 -10.50
C PRO A 49 7.13 5.92 -10.59
N PHE A 50 5.90 6.40 -10.42
CA PHE A 50 5.58 7.84 -10.35
C PHE A 50 6.42 8.55 -9.27
N VAL A 51 6.79 7.86 -8.19
CA VAL A 51 7.65 8.43 -7.13
C VAL A 51 9.04 8.77 -7.64
N GLU A 52 9.62 7.94 -8.52
CA GLU A 52 10.96 8.17 -9.06
C GLU A 52 10.95 9.30 -10.10
N GLU A 53 9.88 9.39 -10.89
CA GLU A 53 9.73 10.38 -11.96
C GLU A 53 9.34 11.77 -11.44
N ASN A 54 8.43 11.82 -10.46
CA ASN A 54 7.79 13.05 -10.01
C ASN A 54 8.15 13.44 -8.56
N GLY A 55 8.78 12.54 -7.82
CA GLY A 55 9.18 12.75 -6.44
C GLY A 55 8.05 12.54 -5.42
N PRO A 56 8.40 12.39 -4.13
CA PRO A 56 7.45 12.06 -3.07
C PRO A 56 6.33 13.09 -2.92
N LYS A 57 6.64 14.40 -2.95
CA LYS A 57 5.65 15.47 -2.72
C LYS A 57 4.52 15.44 -3.74
N LYS A 58 4.84 15.30 -5.02
CA LYS A 58 3.82 15.16 -6.08
C LYS A 58 3.02 13.88 -5.91
N SER A 59 3.67 12.80 -5.51
CA SER A 59 3.00 11.51 -5.30
C SER A 59 1.95 11.55 -4.19
N TYR A 60 2.29 12.13 -3.03
CA TYR A 60 1.32 12.36 -1.95
C TYR A 60 0.21 13.33 -2.38
N GLY A 61 0.55 14.37 -3.14
CA GLY A 61 -0.45 15.30 -3.70
C GLY A 61 -1.44 14.60 -4.64
N PHE A 62 -0.96 13.66 -5.44
CA PHE A 62 -1.77 12.85 -6.34
C PHE A 62 -2.74 11.96 -5.56
N ILE A 63 -2.23 11.18 -4.60
CA ILE A 63 -3.07 10.33 -3.74
C ILE A 63 -4.11 11.17 -2.99
N ARG A 64 -3.71 12.34 -2.47
CA ARG A 64 -4.64 13.28 -1.82
C ARG A 64 -5.78 13.65 -2.76
N SER A 65 -5.46 13.97 -4.02
CA SER A 65 -6.47 14.36 -5.01
C SER A 65 -7.48 13.24 -5.27
N VAL A 66 -7.03 11.98 -5.25
CA VAL A 66 -7.89 10.79 -5.42
C VAL A 66 -8.77 10.58 -4.19
N LEU A 67 -8.21 10.65 -2.97
CA LEU A 67 -8.95 10.53 -1.72
C LEU A 67 -10.03 11.62 -1.54
N THR A 68 -9.82 12.81 -2.11
CA THR A 68 -10.77 13.92 -2.02
C THR A 68 -11.86 13.90 -3.11
N ARG A 69 -11.85 12.93 -4.03
CA ARG A 69 -12.91 12.83 -5.04
C ARG A 69 -14.25 12.48 -4.37
N PRO A 70 -15.38 13.00 -4.87
CA PRO A 70 -16.65 12.81 -4.20
C PRO A 70 -17.17 11.36 -4.28
N SER A 71 -17.39 10.80 -3.09
CA SER A 71 -18.34 9.76 -2.66
C SER A 71 -17.99 8.26 -2.81
N PRO A 72 -18.01 7.51 -1.69
CA PRO A 72 -17.90 7.97 -0.30
C PRO A 72 -16.48 8.50 -0.02
N PRO A 73 -16.31 9.56 0.81
CA PRO A 73 -14.99 10.00 1.23
C PRO A 73 -14.31 8.90 2.06
N SER A 74 -13.11 8.50 1.67
CA SER A 74 -12.33 7.48 2.40
C SER A 74 -11.98 7.96 3.81
N GLU A 75 -12.11 7.09 4.81
CA GLU A 75 -11.62 7.31 6.17
C GLU A 75 -10.09 7.16 6.25
N ILE A 76 -9.44 6.57 5.23
CA ILE A 76 -7.98 6.53 5.11
C ILE A 76 -7.42 7.95 5.07
N SER A 77 -6.71 8.31 6.13
CA SER A 77 -5.88 9.51 6.16
C SER A 77 -4.59 9.29 5.36
N LEU A 78 -4.10 10.34 4.70
CA LEU A 78 -2.73 10.35 4.14
C LEU A 78 -1.66 9.99 5.15
N LYS A 79 -1.88 10.22 6.45
CA LYS A 79 -0.95 9.82 7.52
C LYS A 79 -0.77 8.30 7.60
N ASN A 80 -1.78 7.54 7.21
CA ASN A 80 -1.75 6.08 7.19
C ASN A 80 -1.06 5.55 5.94
N ILE A 81 -0.73 6.40 4.97
CA ILE A 81 -0.19 6.01 3.67
C ILE A 81 1.31 6.29 3.64
N SER A 82 2.08 5.33 3.13
CA SER A 82 3.48 5.52 2.78
C SER A 82 3.66 5.26 1.30
N VAL A 83 4.04 6.30 0.55
CA VAL A 83 4.32 6.17 -0.88
C VAL A 83 5.79 5.86 -1.10
N LEU A 84 6.07 4.80 -1.84
CA LEU A 84 7.41 4.23 -2.01
C LEU A 84 7.76 4.10 -3.50
N SER A 85 9.06 4.07 -3.81
CA SER A 85 9.51 3.55 -5.10
C SER A 85 9.37 2.03 -5.13
N PRO A 86 9.08 1.40 -6.29
CA PRO A 86 9.13 -0.05 -6.46
C PRO A 86 10.51 -0.64 -6.11
N LYS A 87 11.57 0.18 -6.10
CA LYS A 87 12.91 -0.22 -5.70
C LYS A 87 13.13 -0.27 -4.19
N HIS A 88 12.15 0.15 -3.38
CA HIS A 88 12.23 0.10 -1.92
C HIS A 88 12.53 -1.33 -1.44
N ARG A 89 13.42 -1.47 -0.44
CA ARG A 89 13.94 -2.77 0.00
C ARG A 89 12.85 -3.76 0.38
N LEU A 90 11.84 -3.31 1.13
CA LEU A 90 10.70 -4.14 1.53
C LEU A 90 9.88 -4.62 0.31
N ILE A 91 9.65 -3.73 -0.67
CA ILE A 91 8.88 -4.08 -1.88
C ILE A 91 9.65 -5.10 -2.71
N LYS A 92 10.96 -4.91 -2.89
CA LYS A 92 11.83 -5.89 -3.54
C LYS A 92 11.83 -7.24 -2.83
N LEU A 93 11.88 -7.24 -1.49
CA LEU A 93 11.85 -8.46 -0.69
C LEU A 93 10.55 -9.23 -0.88
N LEU A 94 9.39 -8.56 -0.78
CA LEU A 94 8.10 -9.22 -0.96
C LEU A 94 7.94 -9.78 -2.38
N LYS A 95 8.42 -9.04 -3.39
CA LYS A 95 8.41 -9.45 -4.81
C LYS A 95 9.18 -10.76 -5.08
N THR A 96 10.17 -11.13 -4.26
CA THR A 96 10.87 -12.41 -4.47
C THR A 96 10.02 -13.63 -4.18
N THR A 97 8.93 -13.47 -3.41
CA THR A 97 8.12 -14.58 -2.91
C THR A 97 6.67 -14.48 -3.36
N ILE A 98 6.16 -13.27 -3.60
CA ILE A 98 4.75 -13.00 -3.87
C ILE A 98 4.64 -12.31 -5.23
N HIS A 99 3.73 -12.80 -6.07
CA HIS A 99 3.31 -12.18 -7.33
C HIS A 99 1.80 -12.31 -7.44
N THR A 100 1.10 -11.19 -7.67
CA THR A 100 -0.38 -11.16 -7.72
C THR A 100 -0.94 -10.99 -9.13
N GLY A 101 -0.09 -10.60 -10.10
CA GLY A 101 -0.58 -10.15 -11.41
C GLY A 101 -1.24 -8.77 -11.33
N LEU A 102 -1.90 -8.36 -12.42
CA LEU A 102 -2.49 -7.02 -12.56
C LEU A 102 -3.77 -6.83 -11.75
N ASP A 103 -4.48 -7.90 -11.41
CA ASP A 103 -5.69 -7.83 -10.61
C ASP A 103 -5.39 -7.47 -9.14
N ILE A 104 -6.41 -7.05 -8.41
CA ILE A 104 -6.31 -6.82 -6.96
C ILE A 104 -6.61 -8.11 -6.21
N ALA A 105 -5.60 -8.62 -5.54
CA ALA A 105 -5.67 -9.78 -4.67
C ALA A 105 -6.15 -9.41 -3.26
N GLY A 106 -6.28 -10.42 -2.40
CA GLY A 106 -6.59 -10.28 -0.98
C GLY A 106 -5.81 -11.29 -0.16
N ILE A 107 -4.49 -11.17 -0.15
CA ILE A 107 -3.60 -12.16 0.49
C ILE A 107 -3.23 -11.70 1.88
N ARG A 108 -3.60 -12.48 2.91
CA ARG A 108 -3.08 -12.28 4.27
C ARG A 108 -1.74 -12.99 4.41
N PHE A 109 -0.71 -12.27 4.83
CA PHE A 109 0.66 -12.75 4.96
C PHE A 109 1.19 -12.45 6.36
N THR A 110 0.97 -13.39 7.28
CA THR A 110 1.20 -13.21 8.73
C THR A 110 2.28 -14.17 9.23
N ARG A 111 3.21 -13.67 10.06
CA ARG A 111 4.31 -14.44 10.68
C ARG A 111 5.14 -15.27 9.70
N ASN A 112 5.45 -14.67 8.55
CA ASN A 112 6.26 -15.32 7.52
C ASN A 112 7.68 -14.74 7.51
N VAL A 113 8.66 -15.55 7.13
CA VAL A 113 10.05 -15.13 7.01
C VAL A 113 10.49 -15.15 5.56
N ILE A 114 11.01 -14.03 5.06
CA ILE A 114 11.60 -13.92 3.73
C ILE A 114 13.04 -13.47 3.89
N ASN A 115 14.01 -14.25 3.40
CA ASN A 115 15.45 -13.93 3.51
C ASN A 115 15.86 -13.45 4.91
N ASN A 116 15.52 -14.23 5.94
CA ASN A 116 15.78 -13.94 7.37
C ASN A 116 15.10 -12.68 7.92
N THR A 117 14.18 -12.06 7.18
CA THR A 117 13.37 -10.93 7.64
C THR A 117 11.98 -11.44 8.00
N LEU A 118 11.56 -11.26 9.25
CA LEU A 118 10.21 -11.56 9.70
C LEU A 118 9.25 -10.48 9.18
N ILE A 119 8.21 -10.91 8.49
CA ILE A 119 7.03 -10.12 8.18
C ILE A 119 5.97 -10.52 9.19
N GLU A 120 5.74 -9.65 10.19
CA GLU A 120 4.79 -9.93 11.26
C GLU A 120 3.37 -10.02 10.73
N ASP A 121 2.93 -9.01 9.98
CA ASP A 121 1.64 -9.06 9.33
C ASP A 121 1.55 -8.12 8.12
N ALA A 122 0.84 -8.58 7.09
CA ALA A 122 0.53 -7.80 5.91
C ALA A 122 -0.77 -8.30 5.26
N TYR A 123 -1.53 -7.36 4.69
CA TYR A 123 -2.64 -7.65 3.79
C TYR A 123 -2.31 -7.09 2.41
N ILE A 124 -2.10 -7.96 1.44
CA ILE A 124 -1.51 -7.63 0.15
C ILE A 124 -2.59 -7.58 -0.92
N TYR A 125 -2.68 -6.41 -1.55
CA TYR A 125 -3.53 -6.15 -2.72
C TYR A 125 -2.80 -6.48 -4.00
N ARG A 126 -1.56 -6.02 -4.14
CA ARG A 126 -0.79 -6.18 -5.38
C ARG A 126 0.71 -6.23 -5.15
N ILE A 127 1.39 -7.09 -5.90
CA ILE A 127 2.84 -7.08 -6.13
C ILE A 127 3.09 -7.54 -7.57
N LEU A 128 3.58 -6.63 -8.42
CA LEU A 128 4.02 -6.84 -9.81
C LEU A 128 5.53 -7.06 -9.92
#